data_AF-A0A0M0KNC5-F1
#
_entry.id   AF-A0A0M0KNC5-F1
#
_cell.length_a   1.000
_cell.length_b   1.000
_cell.length_c   1.000
_cell.angle_alpha   90.00
_cell.angle_beta   90.00
_cell.angle_gamma   90.00
#
_symmetry.space_group_name_H-M   'P 1'
#
loop_
_entity.id
_entity.type
_entity.pdbx_description
1 polymer ?
#
loop_
_entity_poly.entity_id
_entity_poly.type
_entity_poly.pdbx_seq_one_letter_code
_entity_poly.pdbx_strand_id
1 'polypeptide(L)' 'MNIKKVLSYFFLGFIVGLGLAVIFTPLTVVTNEGNGVTSTYHKSFSEYAVFVLRIGFSAGFIGMIVSLIGVSKQKKSQ' A
#
# COMPACT_ATOMS: atom_id res chain seq x y z
N MET A 1 14.04 -19.17 -11.59
CA MET A 1 13.47 -17.94 -11.01
C MET A 1 13.84 -17.92 -9.53
N ASN A 2 14.52 -16.88 -9.04
CA ASN A 2 14.96 -16.86 -7.64
C ASN A 2 13.84 -16.36 -6.72
N ILE A 3 13.04 -17.29 -6.19
CA ILE A 3 11.86 -17.02 -5.36
C ILE A 3 12.20 -16.15 -4.14
N LYS A 4 13.38 -16.32 -3.55
CA LYS A 4 13.85 -15.49 -2.42
C LYS A 4 13.96 -14.02 -2.79
N LYS A 5 14.43 -13.72 -4.01
CA LYS A 5 14.56 -12.35 -4.52
C LYS A 5 13.18 -11.72 -4.73
N VAL A 6 12.27 -12.44 -5.39
CA VAL A 6 10.90 -11.98 -5.64
C VAL A 6 10.15 -11.68 -4.33
N LEU A 7 10.29 -12.57 -3.34
CA LEU A 7 9.71 -12.39 -2.01
C LEU A 7 10.31 -11.19 -1.26
N SER A 8 11.62 -10.95 -1.39
CA SER A 8 12.27 -9.76 -0.81
C SER A 8 11.69 -8.46 -1.38
N TYR A 9 11.48 -8.38 -2.71
CA TYR A 9 10.85 -7.21 -3.33
C TYR A 9 9.38 -7.02 -2.91
N PHE A 10 8.65 -8.11 -2.65
CA PHE A 10 7.31 -8.02 -2.08
C PHE A 10 7.34 -7.36 -0.70
N PHE A 11 8.21 -7.82 0.21
CA PHE A 11 8.31 -7.22 1.55
C PHE A 11 8.77 -5.77 1.51
N LEU A 12 9.69 -5.42 0.60
CA LEU A 12 10.13 -4.05 0.40
C LEU A 12 8.97 -3.15 -0.03
N GLY A 13 8.19 -3.58 -1.03
CA GLY A 13 6.99 -2.87 -1.46
C GLY A 13 5.93 -2.78 -0.36
N PHE A 14 5.75 -3.84 0.42
CA PHE A 14 4.79 -3.90 1.52
C PHE A 14 5.12 -2.90 2.63
N ILE A 15 6.39 -2.84 3.07
CA ILE A 15 6.84 -1.91 4.12
C ILE A 15 6.71 -0.46 3.66
N VAL A 16 7.14 -0.16 2.43
CA VAL A 16 6.99 1.19 1.86
C VAL A 16 5.52 1.57 1.73
N GLY A 17 4.68 0.64 1.27
CA GLY A 17 3.23 0.84 1.16
C GLY A 17 2.57 1.09 2.51
N LEU A 18 2.96 0.35 3.56
CA LEU A 18 2.49 0.59 4.93
C LEU A 18 2.88 1.98 5.42
N GLY A 19 4.15 2.37 5.25
CA GLY A 19 4.63 3.70 5.67
C GLY A 19 3.85 4.83 5.01
N LEU A 20 3.66 4.75 3.69
CA LEU A 20 2.86 5.73 2.94
C LEU A 20 1.39 5.71 3.36
N ALA A 21 0.80 4.53 3.56
CA ALA A 21 -0.59 4.40 3.98
C ALA A 21 -0.85 5.07 5.33
N VAL A 22 0.05 4.93 6.31
CA VAL A 22 -0.10 5.57 7.62
C VAL A 22 -0.01 7.10 7.52
N ILE A 23 0.90 7.62 6.68
CA ILE A 23 1.09 9.07 6.50
C ILE A 23 -0.10 9.71 5.77
N PHE A 24 -0.60 9.07 4.71
CA PHE A 24 -1.59 9.66 3.80
C PHE A 24 -3.03 9.29 4.11
N THR A 25 -3.27 8.29 4.97
CA THR A 25 -4.62 7.93 5.38
C THR A 25 -4.93 8.59 6.73
N PRO A 26 -5.70 9.68 6.76
CA PRO A 26 -6.13 10.26 8.03
C PRO A 26 -7.13 9.34 8.73
N LEU A 27 -7.00 9.22 10.06
CA LEU A 27 -7.92 8.45 10.90
C LEU A 27 -9.30 9.12 11.00
N THR A 28 -9.32 10.44 10.83
CA THR A 28 -10.49 11.30 10.98
C THR A 28 -10.79 11.96 9.65
N VAL A 29 -12.03 11.81 9.18
CA VAL A 29 -12.52 12.46 7.97
C VAL A 29 -13.51 13.54 8.39
N VAL A 30 -13.19 14.80 8.10
CA VAL A 30 -14.10 15.92 8.30
C VAL A 30 -14.85 16.15 7.00
N THR A 31 -16.17 16.11 7.07
CA THR A 31 -17.07 16.29 5.93
C THR A 31 -17.89 17.55 6.17
N ASN A 32 -17.82 18.50 5.24
CA ASN A 32 -18.67 19.69 5.26
C ASN A 32 -20.03 19.31 4.67
N GLU A 33 -21.08 19.37 5.49
CA GLU A 33 -22.44 19.02 5.06
C GLU A 33 -23.22 20.25 4.51
N GLY A 34 -22.57 21.42 4.47
CA GLY A 34 -23.20 22.70 4.08
C GLY A 34 -23.71 23.48 5.29
N ASN A 35 -24.11 24.75 5.07
CA ASN A 35 -24.59 25.68 6.12
C ASN A 35 -23.66 25.87 7.34
N GLY A 36 -22.35 25.65 7.18
CA GLY A 36 -21.37 25.79 8.28
C GLY A 36 -21.35 24.62 9.27
N VAL A 37 -22.06 23.52 8.96
CA VAL A 37 -22.07 22.30 9.78
C VAL A 37 -20.99 21.33 9.29
N THR A 38 -20.12 20.91 10.21
CA THR A 38 -19.10 19.89 9.97
C THR A 38 -19.45 18.60 10.70
N SER A 39 -19.50 17.49 9.96
CA SER A 39 -19.57 16.15 10.53
C SER A 39 -18.18 15.54 10.58
N THR A 40 -17.75 15.14 11.78
CA THR A 40 -16.46 14.49 12.01
C THR A 40 -16.69 12.99 12.13
N TYR A 41 -16.26 12.23 11.13
CA TYR A 41 -16.31 10.77 11.16
C TYR A 41 -14.95 10.24 11.59
N HIS A 42 -14.92 9.51 12.70
CA HIS A 42 -13.77 8.74 13.13
C HIS A 42 -13.90 7.32 12.57
N LYS A 43 -12.97 6.89 11.73
CA LYS A 43 -12.92 5.47 11.34
C LYS A 43 -12.62 4.64 12.58
N SER A 44 -13.30 3.51 12.70
CA SER A 44 -12.93 2.52 13.71
C SER A 44 -11.48 2.07 13.48
N PHE A 45 -10.74 1.84 14.56
CA PHE A 45 -9.33 1.44 14.45
C PHE A 45 -9.14 0.17 13.62
N SER A 46 -10.08 -0.78 13.72
CA SER A 46 -10.09 -2.01 12.91
C SER A 46 -10.20 -1.71 11.42
N GLU A 47 -11.11 -0.82 11.02
CA GLU A 47 -11.32 -0.46 9.63
C GLU A 47 -10.13 0.32 9.05
N TYR A 48 -9.53 1.20 9.85
CA TYR A 48 -8.29 1.88 9.51
C TYR A 48 -7.13 0.90 9.30
N ALA A 49 -6.91 -0.03 10.24
CA ALA A 49 -5.85 -1.02 10.17
C ALA A 49 -6.00 -1.92 8.93
N VAL A 50 -7.22 -2.37 8.63
CA VAL A 50 -7.51 -3.16 7.41
C VAL A 50 -7.23 -2.37 6.15
N PHE A 51 -7.57 -1.08 6.11
CA PHE A 51 -7.31 -0.22 4.96
C PHE A 51 -5.79 -0.04 4.73
N VAL A 52 -5.05 0.26 5.79
CA VAL A 52 -3.58 0.41 5.77
C VAL A 52 -2.92 -0.90 5.32
N LEU A 53 -3.36 -2.04 5.85
CA LEU A 53 -2.89 -3.37 5.42
C LEU A 53 -3.17 -3.63 3.94
N ARG A 54 -4.36 -3.27 3.43
CA ARG A 54 -4.71 -3.42 2.00
C ARG A 54 -3.78 -2.62 1.11
N ILE A 55 -3.46 -1.38 1.47
CA ILE A 55 -2.50 -0.56 0.71
C ILE A 55 -1.11 -1.19 0.74
N GLY A 56 -0.65 -1.62 1.92
CA GLY A 56 0.61 -2.34 2.07
C GLY A 56 0.68 -3.56 1.16
N PHE A 57 -0.32 -4.45 1.21
CA PHE A 57 -0.39 -5.64 0.35
C PHE A 57 -0.36 -5.29 -1.13
N SER A 58 -1.11 -4.26 -1.55
CA SER A 58 -1.16 -3.80 -2.93
C SER A 58 0.22 -3.33 -3.41
N ALA A 59 0.92 -2.53 -2.60
CA ALA A 59 2.28 -2.08 -2.90
C ALA A 59 3.29 -3.24 -2.94
N GLY A 60 3.14 -4.24 -2.05
CA GLY A 60 3.95 -5.46 -2.09
C GLY A 60 3.77 -6.25 -3.40
N PHE A 61 2.53 -6.42 -3.86
CA PHE A 61 2.26 -7.05 -5.15
C PHE A 61 2.85 -6.26 -6.32
N ILE A 62 2.80 -4.93 -6.30
CA ILE A 62 3.46 -4.10 -7.31
C ILE A 62 4.97 -4.35 -7.31
N GLY A 63 5.62 -4.37 -6.14
CA GLY A 63 7.04 -4.67 -6.01
C GLY A 63 7.40 -6.06 -6.57
N MET A 64 6.55 -7.04 -6.33
CA MET A 64 6.67 -8.39 -6.90
C MET A 64 6.61 -8.39 -8.44
N ILE A 65 5.60 -7.70 -9.02
CA ILE A 65 5.43 -7.59 -10.47
C ILE A 65 6.63 -6.90 -11.12
N VAL A 66 7.10 -5.79 -10.54
CA VAL A 66 8.29 -5.07 -11.03
C VAL A 66 9.52 -5.97 -11.01
N SER A 67 9.70 -6.76 -9.95
CA SER A 67 10.79 -7.73 -9.84
C SER A 67 10.72 -8.79 -10.95
N LEU A 68 9.52 -9.33 -11.22
CA LEU A 68 9.32 -10.33 -12.27
C LEU A 68 9.60 -9.78 -13.67
N ILE A 69 9.16 -8.54 -13.96
CA ILE A 69 9.44 -7.85 -15.24
C ILE A 69 10.94 -7.57 -15.39
N GLY A 70 11.62 -7.16 -14.31
CA GLY A 70 13.06 -6.94 -14.32
C GLY A 70 13.85 -8.22 -14.62
N VAL A 71 13.44 -9.34 -14.01
CA VAL A 71 14.07 -10.65 -14.23
C VAL A 71 13.82 -11.16 -15.65
N SER A 72 12.62 -10.97 -16.21
CA SER A 72 12.31 -11.41 -17.58
C SER A 72 13.08 -10.60 -18.64
N LYS A 73 13.32 -9.31 -18.40
CA LYS A 73 14.19 -8.49 -19.27
C LYS A 73 15.66 -8.92 -19.22
N GLN A 74 16.20 -9.24 -18.04
CA GLN A 74 17.59 -9.72 -17.92
C GLN A 74 17.81 -11.03 -18.69
N LYS A 75 16.84 -11.95 -18.65
CA LYS A 75 16.95 -13.26 -19.31
C LYS A 75 16.88 -13.18 -20.85
N LYS A 76 16.39 -12.07 -21.40
CA LYS A 76 16.27 -11.84 -22.85
C LYS A 76 17.48 -11.12 -23.45
N SER A 77 18.35 -10.59 -22.59
CA SER A 77 19.55 -9.81 -22.97
C SER A 77 20.86 -10.61 -22.83
N GLN A 78 20.78 -11.87 -22.36
CA GLN A 78 21.82 -12.89 -22.46
C GLN A 78 21.45 -13.86 -23.58
#